data_AF-A0A9D4UNT1-F1
#
_entry.id   AF-A0A9D4UNT1-F1
#
_cell.length_a   1.000
_cell.length_b   1.000
_cell.length_c   1.000
_cell.angle_alpha   90.00
_cell.angle_beta   90.00
_cell.angle_gamma   90.00
#
_symmetry.space_group_name_H-M   'P 1'
#
loop_
_entity.id
_entity.type
_entity.pdbx_description
1 polymer ?
#
loop_
_entity_poly.entity_id
_entity_poly.type
_entity_poly.pdbx_seq_one_letter_code
_entity_poly.pdbx_strand_id
1 'polypeptide(L)'
;MPWKVIGVMLVGALKDFKNLERKLLDDFKEMWHQDTDCGITREGLETCLEWVKRPRPRKFGNVLEGEIQTCQKVARETGILLDPIYTLAAWEVSSNLALSGKEETVMLHTGGTMSLFGVAQRYPSQF
;
A
#
# COMPACT_ATOMS: atom_id res chain seq x y z
N MET A 1 -16.43 14.39 1.80
CA MET A 1 -15.80 14.24 0.47
C MET A 1 -15.39 12.77 0.35
N PRO A 2 -15.76 12.04 -0.72
CA PRO A 2 -15.34 10.66 -0.85
C PRO A 2 -13.83 10.62 -1.09
N TRP A 3 -13.10 9.92 -0.23
CA TRP A 3 -11.66 9.71 -0.39
C TRP A 3 -11.39 8.88 -1.64
N LYS A 4 -10.40 9.28 -2.44
CA LYS A 4 -9.81 8.42 -3.46
C LYS A 4 -8.77 7.52 -2.78
N VAL A 5 -8.95 6.20 -2.85
CA VAL A 5 -8.03 5.24 -2.25
C VAL A 5 -7.15 4.68 -3.37
N ILE A 6 -5.83 4.68 -3.16
CA ILE A 6 -4.88 4.15 -4.13
C ILE A 6 -4.23 2.89 -3.54
N GLY A 7 -4.49 1.76 -4.17
CA GLY A 7 -3.88 0.48 -3.85
C GLY A 7 -2.63 0.26 -4.69
N VAL A 8 -1.48 0.04 -4.05
CA VAL A 8 -0.23 -0.25 -4.77
C VAL A 8 -0.07 -1.76 -4.93
N MET A 9 -0.15 -2.24 -6.17
CA MET A 9 0.05 -3.65 -6.48
C MET A 9 1.52 -4.03 -6.30
N LEU A 10 1.79 -5.00 -5.42
CA LEU A 10 3.14 -5.49 -5.18
C LEU A 10 3.58 -6.51 -6.24
N VAL A 11 2.80 -7.57 -6.43
CA VAL A 11 3.03 -8.66 -7.40
C VAL A 11 1.69 -9.22 -7.85
N GLY A 12 1.55 -9.51 -9.14
CA GLY A 12 0.36 -10.13 -9.74
C GLY A 12 -0.22 -9.31 -10.88
N ALA A 13 -1.28 -9.82 -11.49
CA ALA A 13 -2.00 -9.10 -12.54
C ALA A 13 -3.11 -8.23 -11.93
N LEU A 14 -3.39 -7.09 -12.54
CA LEU A 14 -4.48 -6.19 -12.13
C LEU A 14 -5.83 -6.92 -12.00
N LYS A 15 -6.08 -7.90 -12.88
CA LYS A 15 -7.29 -8.73 -12.84
C LYS A 15 -7.43 -9.47 -11.51
N ASP A 16 -6.34 -9.99 -10.95
CA ASP A 16 -6.35 -10.75 -9.70
C ASP A 16 -6.70 -9.84 -8.52
N PHE A 17 -6.10 -8.64 -8.48
CA PHE A 17 -6.42 -7.61 -7.48
C PHE A 17 -7.87 -7.16 -7.57
N LYS A 18 -8.39 -6.89 -8.78
CA LYS A 18 -9.79 -6.49 -9.00
C LYS A 18 -10.78 -7.61 -8.63
N ASN A 19 -10.43 -8.87 -8.87
CA ASN A 19 -11.25 -10.01 -8.46
C ASN A 19 -11.26 -10.19 -6.94
N LEU A 20 -10.09 -10.08 -6.29
CA LEU A 20 -9.98 -10.17 -4.84
C LEU A 20 -10.71 -9.02 -4.15
N GLU A 21 -10.55 -7.81 -4.64
CA GLU A 21 -11.28 -6.63 -4.19
C GLU A 21 -12.79 -6.85 -4.23
N ARG A 22 -13.33 -7.29 -5.37
CA ARG A 22 -14.76 -7.59 -5.50
C ARG A 22 -15.23 -8.62 -4.48
N LYS A 23 -14.49 -9.74 -4.38
CA LYS A 23 -14.81 -10.80 -3.44
C LYS A 23 -14.82 -10.28 -1.99
N LEU A 24 -13.80 -9.52 -1.58
CA LEU A 24 -13.72 -8.99 -0.21
C LEU A 24 -14.85 -8.00 0.08
N LEU A 25 -15.25 -7.19 -0.91
CA LEU A 25 -16.39 -6.29 -0.77
C LEU A 25 -17.71 -7.05 -0.66
N ASP A 26 -17.89 -8.12 -1.45
CA ASP A 26 -19.07 -8.99 -1.37
C ASP A 26 -19.12 -9.70 -0.01
N ASP A 27 -18.01 -10.32 0.43
CA ASP A 27 -17.88 -10.96 1.74
C ASP A 27 -18.17 -9.96 2.87
N PHE A 28 -17.66 -8.72 2.78
CA PHE A 28 -17.93 -7.67 3.77
C PHE A 28 -19.42 -7.27 3.80
N LYS A 29 -20.06 -7.11 2.64
CA LYS A 29 -21.51 -6.80 2.54
C LYS A 29 -22.39 -7.93 3.06
N GLU A 30 -21.96 -9.18 2.88
CA GLU A 30 -22.65 -10.33 3.46
C GLU A 30 -22.47 -10.37 4.98
N MET A 31 -21.28 -10.13 5.50
CA MET A 31 -21.06 -10.13 6.95
C MET A 31 -21.79 -8.99 7.67
N TRP A 32 -21.83 -7.80 7.06
CA TRP A 32 -22.43 -6.59 7.64
C TRP A 32 -23.79 -6.24 7.02
N HIS A 33 -24.73 -7.19 7.05
CA HIS A 33 -26.13 -7.08 6.57
C HIS A 33 -26.99 -5.94 7.18
N GLN A 34 -26.43 -5.04 7.99
CA GLN A 34 -27.20 -3.98 8.64
C GLN A 34 -27.01 -2.65 7.93
N ASP A 35 -28.13 -1.95 7.72
CA ASP A 35 -28.19 -0.52 7.44
C ASP A 35 -27.13 0.19 8.28
N THR A 36 -26.00 0.46 7.64
CA THR A 36 -25.01 1.30 8.25
C THR A 36 -25.65 2.68 8.28
N ASP A 37 -25.81 3.24 9.47
CA ASP A 37 -26.27 4.62 9.72
C ASP A 37 -25.38 5.67 8.99
N CYS A 38 -24.34 5.22 8.27
CA CYS A 38 -23.52 5.99 7.35
C CYS A 38 -24.09 6.11 5.92
N GLY A 39 -25.29 5.59 5.65
CA GLY A 39 -26.01 5.83 4.38
C GLY A 39 -25.41 5.14 3.16
N ILE A 40 -24.54 4.14 3.36
CA ILE A 40 -23.95 3.38 2.26
C ILE A 40 -24.86 2.19 1.96
N THR A 41 -25.65 2.30 0.89
CA THR A 41 -26.49 1.20 0.43
C THR A 41 -25.63 0.05 -0.10
N ARG A 42 -26.17 -1.18 -0.05
CA ARG A 42 -25.53 -2.39 -0.63
C ARG A 42 -25.10 -2.21 -2.09
N GLU A 43 -25.84 -1.39 -2.83
CA GLU A 43 -25.62 -1.02 -4.24
C GLU A 43 -24.65 0.16 -4.40
N GLY A 44 -24.53 1.05 -3.41
CA GLY A 44 -23.73 2.29 -3.44
C GLY A 44 -22.27 2.13 -3.00
N LEU A 45 -21.84 0.93 -2.62
CA LEU A 45 -20.43 0.61 -2.36
C LEU A 45 -19.69 0.41 -3.69
N GLU A 46 -19.65 1.47 -4.50
CA GLU A 46 -18.70 1.57 -5.58
C GLU A 46 -17.31 1.78 -4.98
N THR A 47 -16.34 1.03 -5.47
CA THR A 47 -14.98 1.08 -4.97
C THR A 47 -14.36 2.43 -5.35
N CYS A 48 -13.94 3.19 -4.36
CA CYS A 48 -13.06 4.34 -4.55
C CYS A 48 -11.58 3.91 -4.69
N LEU A 49 -11.32 2.60 -4.87
CA LEU A 49 -10.00 1.99 -4.92
C LEU A 49 -9.47 1.88 -6.35
N GLU A 50 -8.46 2.70 -6.64
CA GLU A 50 -7.66 2.61 -7.85
C GLU A 50 -6.39 1.78 -7.60
N TRP A 51 -6.22 0.68 -8.34
CA TRP A 51 -5.01 -0.12 -8.29
C TRP A 51 -3.95 0.43 -9.24
N VAL A 52 -2.79 0.79 -8.71
CA VAL A 52 -1.63 1.23 -9.47
C VAL A 52 -0.51 0.21 -9.39
N LYS A 53 0.33 0.16 -10.43
CA LYS A 53 1.54 -0.67 -10.39
C LYS A 53 2.54 -0.06 -9.43
N ARG A 54 3.26 -0.91 -8.69
CA ARG A 54 4.47 -0.49 -8.00
C ARG A 54 5.43 0.21 -8.98
N PRO A 55 6.00 1.37 -8.61
CA PRO A 55 6.93 2.10 -9.47
C PRO A 55 8.12 1.27 -9.95
N ARG A 56 8.64 0.39 -9.08
CA ARG A 56 9.72 -0.56 -9.36
C ARG A 56 9.26 -2.01 -9.21
N PRO A 57 8.75 -2.66 -10.28
CA PRO A 57 8.27 -4.04 -10.24
C PRO A 57 9.39 -5.03 -9.90
N ARG A 58 9.06 -6.06 -9.12
CA ARG A 58 10.00 -7.12 -8.73
C ARG A 58 9.25 -8.37 -8.25
N LYS A 59 9.97 -9.49 -8.08
CA LYS A 59 9.42 -10.69 -7.43
C LYS A 59 9.10 -10.41 -5.96
N PHE A 60 8.08 -11.08 -5.45
CA PHE A 60 7.65 -10.91 -4.07
C PHE A 60 8.77 -11.28 -3.10
N GLY A 61 8.97 -10.46 -2.06
CA GLY A 61 10.03 -10.67 -1.07
C GLY A 61 11.46 -10.35 -1.54
N ASN A 62 11.67 -10.00 -2.82
CA ASN A 62 12.97 -9.53 -3.29
C ASN A 62 13.20 -8.08 -2.86
N VAL A 63 14.46 -7.70 -2.60
CA VAL A 63 14.86 -6.32 -2.30
C VAL A 63 15.83 -5.89 -3.40
N LEU A 64 15.49 -4.82 -4.10
CA LEU A 64 16.30 -4.20 -5.13
C LEU A 64 17.40 -3.33 -4.51
N GLU A 65 18.44 -3.10 -5.30
CA GLU A 65 19.50 -2.18 -4.93
C GLU A 65 18.94 -0.77 -4.61
N GLY A 66 19.49 -0.15 -3.56
CA GLY A 66 19.07 1.19 -3.11
C GLY A 66 17.81 1.22 -2.23
N GLU A 67 17.03 0.14 -2.14
CA GLU A 67 15.77 0.15 -1.36
C GLU A 67 16.01 0.23 0.15
N ILE A 68 17.03 -0.46 0.67
CA ILE A 68 17.40 -0.38 2.09
C ILE A 68 17.87 1.04 2.41
N GLN A 69 18.70 1.63 1.55
CA GLN A 69 19.21 3.00 1.69
C GLN A 69 18.07 4.02 1.63
N THR A 70 17.07 3.77 0.78
CA THR A 70 15.86 4.61 0.69
C THR A 70 15.06 4.53 1.99
N CYS A 71 14.80 3.33 2.53
CA CYS A 71 14.16 3.17 3.83
C CYS A 71 14.92 3.89 4.95
N GLN A 72 16.26 3.75 5.00
CA GLN A 72 17.11 4.44 5.97
C GLN A 72 17.09 5.95 5.83
N LYS A 73 17.00 6.47 4.61
CA LYS A 73 16.87 7.90 4.34
C LYS A 73 15.55 8.42 4.88
N VAL A 74 14.43 7.78 4.53
CA VAL A 74 13.10 8.16 5.01
C VAL A 74 13.04 8.12 6.54
N ALA A 75 13.57 7.06 7.17
CA ALA A 75 13.61 6.95 8.62
C ALA A 75 14.40 8.08 9.27
N ARG A 76 15.55 8.48 8.70
CA ARG A 76 16.36 9.59 9.21
C ARG A 76 15.69 10.96 9.04
N GLU A 77 14.98 11.16 7.93
CA GLU A 77 14.35 12.44 7.60
C GLU A 77 13.00 12.63 8.31
N THR A 78 12.27 11.55 8.59
CA THR A 78 10.87 11.61 9.05
C THR A 78 10.62 10.92 10.38
N GLY A 79 11.54 10.06 10.85
CA GLY A 79 11.33 9.18 12.00
C GLY A 79 10.45 7.95 11.70
N ILE A 80 9.96 7.79 10.48
CA ILE A 80 9.05 6.69 10.09
C ILE A 80 9.85 5.51 9.52
N LEU A 81 9.69 4.33 10.11
CA LEU A 81 10.36 3.10 9.68
C LEU A 81 9.55 2.37 8.60
N LEU A 82 10.06 2.38 7.38
CA LEU A 82 9.51 1.61 6.27
C LEU A 82 10.23 0.29 6.08
N ASP A 83 9.49 -0.71 5.65
CA ASP A 83 10.02 -1.95 5.13
C ASP A 83 10.13 -1.91 3.59
N PRO A 84 11.18 -2.50 3.00
CA PRO A 84 11.34 -2.46 1.56
C PRO A 84 10.31 -3.34 0.84
N ILE A 85 9.63 -4.28 1.53
CA ILE A 85 8.71 -5.27 0.95
C ILE A 85 7.37 -4.64 0.56
N TYR A 86 6.72 -3.99 1.51
CA TYR A 86 5.36 -3.44 1.41
C TYR A 86 5.35 -1.92 1.46
N THR A 87 5.73 -1.34 2.60
CA THR A 87 5.45 0.07 2.90
C THR A 87 6.28 1.05 2.08
N LEU A 88 7.49 0.66 1.65
CA LEU A 88 8.27 1.47 0.70
C LEU A 88 7.51 1.70 -0.62
N ALA A 89 6.78 0.71 -1.13
CA ALA A 89 6.04 0.86 -2.38
C ALA A 89 4.90 1.89 -2.26
N ALA A 90 4.21 1.89 -1.12
CA ALA A 90 3.19 2.89 -0.81
C ALA A 90 3.80 4.28 -0.63
N TRP A 91 4.94 4.38 0.07
CA TRP A 91 5.66 5.64 0.27
C TRP A 91 6.10 6.29 -1.04
N GLU A 92 6.65 5.51 -1.98
CA GLU A 92 7.07 6.03 -3.29
C GLU A 92 5.89 6.63 -4.07
N VAL A 93 4.75 5.94 -4.07
CA VAL A 93 3.53 6.41 -4.74
C VAL A 93 2.98 7.65 -4.06
N SER A 94 2.81 7.64 -2.73
CA SER A 94 2.26 8.78 -2.00
C SER A 94 3.16 10.01 -2.07
N SER A 95 4.49 9.82 -2.01
CA SER A 95 5.45 10.92 -2.14
C SER A 95 5.36 11.57 -3.53
N ASN A 96 5.26 10.77 -4.60
CA ASN A 96 5.11 11.30 -5.95
C ASN A 96 3.80 12.07 -6.13
N LEU A 97 2.70 11.58 -5.54
CA LEU A 97 1.40 12.26 -5.56
C LEU A 97 1.47 13.59 -4.79
N ALA A 98 2.03 13.59 -3.57
CA ALA A 98 2.20 14.78 -2.76
C ALA A 98 3.07 15.84 -3.48
N LEU A 99 4.17 15.42 -4.12
CA LEU A 99 5.04 16.30 -4.89
C LEU A 99 4.37 16.90 -6.13
N SER A 100 3.33 16.25 -6.68
CA SER A 100 2.56 16.82 -7.79
C SER A 100 1.75 18.06 -7.39
N GLY A 101 1.52 18.26 -6.08
CA GLY A 101 0.80 19.41 -5.51
C GLY A 101 -0.68 19.49 -5.88
N LYS A 102 -1.23 18.46 -6.53
CA LYS A 102 -2.61 18.46 -7.03
C LYS A 102 -3.64 18.12 -5.96
N GLU A 103 -3.27 17.25 -5.01
CA GLU A 103 -4.19 16.66 -4.03
C GLU A 103 -3.48 16.48 -2.68
N GLU A 104 -4.19 16.74 -1.57
CA GLU A 104 -3.71 16.40 -0.24
C GLU A 104 -3.62 14.87 -0.11
N THR A 105 -2.42 14.37 0.19
CA THR A 105 -2.13 12.93 0.14
C THR A 105 -1.79 12.41 1.53
N VAL A 106 -2.51 11.37 1.95
CA VAL A 106 -2.22 10.63 3.18
C VAL A 106 -1.80 9.21 2.82
N MET A 107 -0.68 8.76 3.37
CA MET A 107 -0.26 7.37 3.25
C MET A 107 -0.76 6.55 4.44
N LEU A 108 -1.41 5.41 4.16
CA LEU A 108 -1.71 4.41 5.19
C LEU A 108 -0.45 3.55 5.45
N HIS A 109 0.16 3.72 6.62
CA HIS A 109 1.29 2.90 7.04
C HIS A 109 0.80 1.56 7.61
N THR A 110 0.77 0.51 6.79
CA THR A 110 0.20 -0.80 7.17
C THR A 110 1.10 -1.69 8.04
N GLY A 111 2.26 -1.18 8.49
CA GLY A 111 3.20 -1.93 9.33
C GLY A 111 4.29 -2.62 8.52
N GLY A 112 4.57 -3.91 8.79
CA GLY A 112 5.57 -4.67 8.03
C GLY A 112 7.03 -4.49 8.51
N THR A 113 7.28 -3.61 9.47
CA THR A 113 8.62 -3.32 10.02
C THR A 113 9.34 -4.56 10.56
N MET A 114 8.61 -5.56 11.09
CA MET A 114 9.22 -6.82 11.53
C MET A 114 9.89 -7.59 10.40
N SER A 115 9.54 -7.36 9.13
CA SER A 115 10.25 -7.97 8.01
C SER A 115 11.71 -7.51 7.91
N LEU A 116 12.06 -6.35 8.51
CA LEU A 116 13.43 -5.83 8.52
C LEU A 116 14.43 -6.77 9.20
N PHE A 117 14.01 -7.59 10.17
CA PHE A 117 14.92 -8.58 10.77
C PHE A 117 15.38 -9.61 9.74
N GLY A 118 14.47 -10.11 8.90
CA GLY A 118 14.80 -11.04 7.82
C GLY A 118 15.60 -10.36 6.69
N VAL A 119 15.34 -9.08 6.43
CA VAL A 119 16.15 -8.30 5.48
C VAL A 119 17.57 -8.08 6.02
N ALA A 120 17.73 -7.74 7.30
CA ALA A 120 19.03 -7.57 7.95
C ALA A 120 19.86 -8.86 7.94
N GLN A 121 19.22 -10.01 8.16
CA GLN A 121 19.89 -11.31 8.04
C GLN A 121 20.39 -11.59 6.61
N ARG A 122 19.66 -11.15 5.58
CA ARG A 122 20.03 -11.35 4.17
C ARG A 122 21.06 -10.34 3.67
N TYR A 123 21.04 -9.11 4.19
CA TYR A 123 21.89 -8.00 3.76
C TYR A 123 22.65 -7.37 4.94
N PRO A 124 23.46 -8.14 5.69
CA PRO A 124 24.06 -7.66 6.94
C PRO A 124 25.01 -6.47 6.74
N SER A 125 25.61 -6.31 5.56
CA SER A 125 26.51 -5.18 5.27
C SER A 125 25.78 -3.85 5.02
N GLN A 126 24.45 -3.86 4.97
CA GLN A 126 23.63 -2.68 4.67
C GLN A 126 22.82 -2.19 5.89
N PHE A 127 22.90 -2.87 7.03
CA PHE A 127 22.22 -2.55 8.29
C PHE A 127 23.25 -2.19 9.36
#